data_AF-A0A414A507-F1
#
_entry.id   AF-A0A414A507-F1
#
_cell.length_a   1.000
_cell.length_b   1.000
_cell.length_c   1.000
_cell.angle_alpha   90.00
_cell.angle_beta   90.00
_cell.angle_gamma   90.00
#
_symmetry.space_group_name_H-M   'P 1'
#
loop_
_entity.id
_entity.type
_entity.pdbx_description
1 polymer ?
#
loop_
_entity_poly.entity_id
_entity_poly.type
_entity_poly.pdbx_seq_one_letter_code
_entity_poly.pdbx_strand_id
1 'polypeptide(L)' 'MKKIDWVRKLTSRKLWTAVASFVSMMIVATGGAENTATQVTALIMAGASVVAYIIGEGLTDSANLDSGSEDEE' A
#
# COMPACT_ATOMS: atom_id res chain seq x y z
N MET A 1 3.97 -19.40 16.38
CA MET A 1 4.02 -18.81 15.02
C MET A 1 4.13 -17.31 15.16
N LYS A 2 5.10 -16.64 14.53
CA LYS A 2 5.19 -15.17 14.57
C LYS A 2 3.96 -14.60 13.85
N LYS A 3 3.15 -13.79 14.55
CA LYS A 3 2.05 -13.03 13.91
C LYS A 3 2.68 -12.18 12.80
N ILE A 4 2.14 -12.27 11.59
CA ILE A 4 2.61 -11.49 10.45
C ILE A 4 1.90 -10.14 10.51
N ASP A 5 2.67 -9.05 10.62
CA ASP A 5 2.14 -7.69 10.52
C ASP A 5 1.81 -7.38 9.05
N TRP A 6 0.61 -7.80 8.63
CA TRP A 6 0.11 -7.57 7.28
C TRP A 6 0.02 -6.09 6.93
N VAL A 7 -0.38 -5.27 7.90
CA VAL A 7 -0.43 -3.81 7.77
C VAL A 7 0.94 -3.25 7.37
N ARG A 8 2.00 -3.66 8.06
CA ARG A 8 3.38 -3.20 7.76
C ARG A 8 3.90 -3.70 6.40
N LYS A 9 3.46 -4.88 5.97
CA LYS A 9 3.83 -5.43 4.66
C LYS A 9 3.09 -4.72 3.52
N LEU A 10 1.80 -4.43 3.71
CA LEU A 10 0.95 -3.78 2.72
C LEU A 10 1.30 -2.30 2.54
N THR A 11 1.83 -1.63 3.55
CA THR A 11 2.34 -0.25 3.43
C THR A 11 3.83 -0.18 3.04
N SER A 12 4.49 -1.33 2.87
CA SER A 12 5.93 -1.35 2.60
C SER A 12 6.24 -0.88 1.18
N ARG A 13 7.11 0.13 1.05
CA ARG A 13 7.61 0.57 -0.27
C ARG A 13 8.16 -0.60 -1.10
N LYS A 14 8.84 -1.57 -0.47
CA LYS A 14 9.42 -2.74 -1.16
C LYS A 14 8.36 -3.60 -1.87
N LEU A 15 7.17 -3.72 -1.28
CA LEU A 15 6.06 -4.45 -1.88
C LEU A 15 5.57 -3.70 -3.13
N TRP A 16 5.30 -2.41 -2.98
CA TRP A 16 4.78 -1.59 -4.08
C TRP A 16 5.78 -1.42 -5.22
N THR A 17 7.07 -1.28 -4.95
CA THR A 17 8.09 -1.27 -6.00
C THR A 17 8.18 -2.60 -6.75
N ALA A 18 8.05 -3.72 -6.04
CA ALA A 18 8.05 -5.04 -6.67
C ALA A 18 6.83 -5.21 -7.58
N VAL A 19 5.63 -4.86 -7.09
CA VAL A 19 4.39 -4.90 -7.88
C VAL A 19 4.50 -3.99 -9.10
N ALA A 20 4.97 -2.75 -8.94
CA ALA A 20 5.12 -1.81 -10.04
C ALA A 20 6.11 -2.32 -11.11
N SER A 21 7.25 -2.87 -10.69
CA SER A 21 8.24 -3.46 -11.62
C SER A 21 7.71 -4.68 -12.36
N PHE A 22 6.93 -5.52 -11.68
CA PHE A 22 6.32 -6.70 -12.28
C PHE A 22 5.28 -6.32 -13.33
N VAL A 23 4.38 -5.39 -13.00
CA VAL A 23 3.34 -4.93 -13.93
C VAL A 23 3.96 -4.19 -15.11
N SER A 24 5.00 -3.38 -14.89
CA SER A 24 5.74 -2.70 -15.97
C SER A 24 6.31 -3.70 -16.97
N MET A 25 6.98 -4.76 -16.48
CA MET A 25 7.51 -5.82 -17.34
C MET A 25 6.43 -6.62 -18.06
N MET A 26 5.28 -6.87 -17.41
CA MET A 26 4.15 -7.55 -18.06
C MET A 26 3.59 -6.74 -19.23
N ILE A 27 3.43 -5.41 -19.06
CA ILE A 27 2.90 -4.55 -20.11
C ILE A 27 3.79 -4.61 -21.34
N VAL A 28 5.10 -4.45 -21.15
CA VAL A 28 6.08 -4.53 -22.25
C VAL A 28 6.08 -5.91 -22.89
N ALA A 29 6.05 -6.99 -22.09
CA ALA A 29 6.04 -8.36 -22.59
C ALA A 29 4.80 -8.69 -23.44
N THR A 30 3.65 -8.05 -23.17
CA THR A 30 2.42 -8.20 -23.96
C THR A 30 2.37 -7.31 -25.21
N GLY A 31 3.43 -6.57 -25.52
CA GLY A 31 3.49 -5.65 -26.66
C GLY A 31 2.91 -4.25 -26.38
N GLY A 32 2.70 -3.90 -25.11
CA GLY A 32 2.29 -2.56 -24.70
C GLY A 32 3.43 -1.53 -24.84
N ALA A 33 3.07 -0.26 -25.07
CA ALA A 33 4.05 0.82 -25.20
C ALA A 33 4.74 1.13 -23.87
N GLU A 34 6.03 1.49 -23.93
CA GLU A 34 6.83 1.87 -22.75
C GLU A 34 6.24 3.06 -21.98
N ASN A 35 5.63 4.00 -22.69
CA ASN A 35 4.94 5.13 -22.06
C ASN A 35 3.74 4.66 -21.21
N THR A 36 2.98 3.67 -21.71
CA THR A 36 1.88 3.06 -20.94
C THR A 36 2.41 2.31 -19.72
N ALA A 37 3.51 1.55 -19.86
CA ALA A 37 4.14 0.88 -18.73
C ALA A 37 4.59 1.87 -17.64
N THR A 38 5.17 3.00 -18.05
CA THR A 38 5.59 4.08 -17.15
C THR A 38 4.40 4.72 -16.44
N GLN A 39 3.33 5.03 -17.17
CA GLN A 39 2.11 5.61 -16.59
C GLN A 39 1.44 4.67 -15.60
N VAL A 40 1.33 3.38 -15.92
CA VAL A 40 0.75 2.39 -15.00
C VAL A 40 1.63 2.22 -13.75
N THR A 41 2.96 2.23 -13.91
CA THR A 41 3.90 2.21 -12.77
C THR A 41 3.68 3.42 -11.86
N ALA A 42 3.56 4.62 -12.43
CA ALA A 42 3.29 5.84 -11.67
C ALA A 42 1.94 5.78 -10.94
N LEU A 43 0.91 5.23 -11.60
CA LEU A 43 -0.42 5.03 -11.00
C LEU A 43 -0.37 4.06 -9.80
N ILE A 44 0.37 2.96 -9.93
CA ILE A 44 0.55 1.98 -8.82
C ILE A 44 1.22 2.67 -7.63
N MET A 45 2.25 3.48 -7.87
CA MET A 45 2.94 4.22 -6.81
C MET A 45 2.05 5.31 -6.18
N ALA A 46 1.18 5.97 -6.95
CA ALA A 46 0.18 6.88 -6.41
C ALA A 46 -0.87 6.14 -5.56
N GLY A 47 -1.34 4.98 -6.01
CA GLY A 47 -2.26 4.12 -5.26
C GLY A 47 -1.66 3.61 -3.95
N ALA A 48 -0.36 3.32 -3.93
CA ALA A 48 0.37 2.95 -2.72
C ALA A 48 0.26 4.03 -1.62
N SER A 49 0.36 5.31 -2.01
CA SER A 49 0.22 6.43 -1.07
C SER A 49 -1.19 6.54 -0.50
N VAL A 50 -2.22 6.30 -1.31
CA VAL A 50 -3.62 6.29 -0.85
C VAL A 50 -3.86 5.16 0.14
N VAL A 51 -3.38 3.94 -0.16
CA VAL A 51 -3.50 2.80 0.76
C VAL A 51 -2.75 3.05 2.07
N ALA A 52 -1.55 3.64 2.01
CA ALA A 52 -0.80 4.00 3.20
C ALA A 52 -1.51 5.05 4.06
N TYR A 53 -2.17 6.03 3.42
CA TYR A 53 -2.95 7.04 4.10
C TYR A 53 -4.17 6.43 4.82
N ILE A 54 -4.98 5.63 4.12
CA ILE A 54 -6.18 4.98 4.70
C ILE A 54 -5.80 4.07 5.87
N ILE A 55 -4.71 3.32 5.75
CA ILE A 55 -4.21 2.47 6.83
C ILE A 55 -3.70 3.31 8.01
N GLY A 56 -3.01 4.42 7.74
CA GLY A 56 -2.54 5.34 8.77
C GLY A 56 -3.69 5.99 9.54
N GLU A 57 -4.74 6.42 8.85
CA GLU A 57 -5.97 6.92 9.46
C GLU A 57 -6.67 5.83 10.28
N GLY A 58 -6.87 4.63 9.73
CA GLY A 58 -7.52 3.53 10.44
C GLY A 58 -6.78 3.07 11.70
N LEU A 59 -5.44 3.11 11.68
CA LEU A 59 -4.62 2.85 12.89
C LEU A 59 -4.80 3.96 13.94
N THR A 60 -4.87 5.22 13.50
CA THR A 60 -5.07 6.37 14.40
C THR A 60 -6.47 6.33 15.02
N ASP A 61 -7.49 6.01 14.24
CA ASP A 61 -8.87 5.90 14.71
C ASP A 61 -9.06 4.72 15.67
N SER A 62 -8.43 3.57 15.37
CA SER A 62 -8.42 2.42 16.29
C SER A 62 -7.74 2.73 17.62
N ALA A 63 -6.63 3.48 17.59
CA ALA A 63 -5.93 3.90 18.80
C ALA A 63 -6.74 4.93 19.60
N ASN A 64 -7.49 5.80 18.92
CA ASN A 64 -8.33 6.82 19.56
C ASN A 64 -9.58 6.20 20.23
N LEU A 65 -10.14 5.14 19.64
CA LEU A 65 -11.21 4.33 20.24
C LEU A 65 -10.74 3.61 21.51
N ASP A 66 -9.51 3.07 21.50
CA ASP A 66 -8.89 2.40 22.65
C ASP A 66 -8.65 3.38 23.82
N SER A 67 -8.19 4.60 23.53
CA SER A 67 -8.03 5.66 24.55
C SER A 67 -9.34 6.24 25.08
N GLY A 68 -10.44 6.12 24.34
CA GLY A 68 -11.76 6.63 24.77
C GLY A 68 -12.50 5.71 25.74
N SER A 69 -12.03 4.46 25.90
CA SER A 69 -12.62 3.47 26.81
C SER A 69 -11.97 3.42 28.20
N GLU A 70 -10.90 4.15 28.45
CA GLU A 70 -10.21 4.18 29.76
C GLU A 70 -10.76 5.27 30.73
N ASP A 71 -11.69 6.11 30.28
CA ASP A 71 -12.25 7.23 31.08
C ASP A 71 -13.64 6.94 31.71
N GLU A 72 -14.15 5.70 31.69
CA GLU A 72 -15.44 5.30 32.31
C GLU A 72 -15.35 4.22 33.42
N GLU A 73 -14.28 4.20 34.24
CA GLU A 73 -14.28 3.48 35.54
C GLU A 73 -13.96 4.38 36.75
#